data_AF-A0A6I6UL06-F1
#
_entry.id   AF-A0A6I6UL06-F1
#
_cell.length_a   1.000
_cell.length_b   1.000
_cell.length_c   1.000
_cell.angle_alpha   90.00
_cell.angle_beta   90.00
_cell.angle_gamma   90.00
#
_symmetry.space_group_name_H-M   'P 1'
#
loop_
_entity.id
_entity.type
_entity.pdbx_description
1 polymer ?
#
loop_
_entity_poly.entity_id
_entity_poly.type
_entity_poly.pdbx_seq_one_letter_code
_entity_poly.pdbx_strand_id
1 'polypeptide(L)'
;MERCEKETEELIKEETDDFLNQHITYLKKHKNEFIYLESKWFALIGVDAVSVEVDDVFGTYDVMLGLKLQKKYRSQIESYLDGSLKGESSYDLLFNGEDGLWDLNFTLNDHGDFDESQTMLTVYELIYDILFNLLQTVDES
;
A
#
# COMPACT_ATOMS: atom_id res chain seq x y z
N MET A 1 5.69 13.43 1.70
CA MET A 1 4.84 12.81 0.68
C MET A 1 5.25 13.39 -0.65
N GLU A 2 5.39 12.55 -1.66
CA GLU A 2 5.83 12.93 -2.99
C GLU A 2 4.78 12.46 -4.00
N ARG A 3 4.46 13.31 -4.97
CA ARG A 3 3.77 12.89 -6.19
C ARG A 3 4.81 12.62 -7.24
N CYS A 4 4.76 11.45 -7.83
CA CYS A 4 5.73 10.99 -8.82
C CYS A 4 5.02 10.59 -10.11
N GLU A 5 5.72 10.68 -11.23
CA GLU A 5 5.24 10.21 -12.52
C GLU A 5 5.45 8.69 -12.61
N LYS A 6 4.43 7.95 -13.05
CA LYS A 6 4.46 6.48 -13.02
C LYS A 6 5.46 5.84 -13.97
N GLU A 7 5.59 6.36 -15.17
CA GLU A 7 6.41 5.79 -16.24
C GLU A 7 7.88 6.16 -16.07
N THR A 8 8.15 7.39 -15.59
CA THR A 8 9.52 7.90 -15.45
C THR A 8 10.06 7.82 -14.03
N GLU A 9 9.20 7.56 -13.04
CA GLU A 9 9.51 7.61 -11.60
C GLU A 9 10.04 8.99 -11.14
N GLU A 10 9.89 10.04 -11.98
CA GLU A 10 10.38 11.38 -11.65
C GLU A 10 9.45 12.07 -10.64
N LEU A 11 10.06 12.73 -9.66
CA LEU A 11 9.35 13.59 -8.72
C LEU A 11 8.63 14.73 -9.46
N ILE A 12 7.32 14.77 -9.35
CA ILE A 12 6.49 15.88 -9.82
C ILE A 12 6.48 16.99 -8.78
N LYS A 13 6.23 16.63 -7.51
CA LYS A 13 6.11 17.59 -6.41
C LYS A 13 6.19 16.93 -5.04
N GLU A 14 6.94 17.53 -4.12
CA GLU A 14 6.79 17.29 -2.67
C GLU A 14 5.54 17.99 -2.16
N GLU A 15 4.65 17.24 -1.51
CA GLU A 15 3.41 17.74 -0.94
C GLU A 15 3.53 17.95 0.57
N THR A 16 2.82 18.96 1.06
CA THR A 16 2.66 19.22 2.50
C THR A 16 1.56 18.36 3.10
N ASP A 17 1.49 18.28 4.43
CA ASP A 17 0.44 17.55 5.16
C ASP A 17 -0.99 17.93 4.74
N ASP A 18 -1.22 19.15 4.25
CA ASP A 18 -2.52 19.57 3.71
C ASP A 18 -3.05 18.65 2.58
N PHE A 19 -2.16 18.00 1.83
CA PHE A 19 -2.55 17.05 0.78
C PHE A 19 -3.24 15.81 1.33
N LEU A 20 -2.97 15.44 2.59
CA LEU A 20 -3.63 14.33 3.26
C LEU A 20 -5.15 14.55 3.39
N ASN A 21 -5.62 15.81 3.34
CA ASN A 21 -7.04 16.15 3.38
C ASN A 21 -7.73 16.02 2.01
N GLN A 22 -6.99 15.80 0.91
CA GLN A 22 -7.58 15.53 -0.39
C GLN A 22 -8.23 14.14 -0.39
N HIS A 23 -9.27 13.98 -1.19
CA HIS A 23 -9.87 12.65 -1.42
C HIS A 23 -8.96 11.78 -2.27
N ILE A 24 -8.97 10.47 -2.04
CA ILE A 24 -8.20 9.50 -2.83
C ILE A 24 -8.54 9.54 -4.33
N THR A 25 -9.78 9.96 -4.67
CA THR A 25 -10.25 10.24 -6.04
C THR A 25 -9.43 11.28 -6.80
N TYR A 26 -8.53 12.01 -6.14
CA TYR A 26 -7.49 12.77 -6.80
C TYR A 26 -6.73 11.91 -7.83
N LEU A 27 -6.28 10.72 -7.46
CA LEU A 27 -5.49 9.85 -8.34
C LEU A 27 -6.27 9.38 -9.57
N LYS A 28 -7.61 9.28 -9.50
CA LYS A 28 -8.43 8.99 -10.69
C LYS A 28 -8.42 10.10 -11.73
N LYS A 29 -8.19 11.34 -11.33
CA LYS A 29 -8.02 12.49 -12.23
C LYS A 29 -6.58 12.63 -12.73
N HIS A 30 -5.65 12.00 -12.03
CA HIS A 30 -4.21 12.09 -12.20
C HIS A 30 -3.60 10.68 -12.32
N LYS A 31 -4.16 9.87 -13.24
CA LYS A 31 -3.82 8.44 -13.35
C LYS A 31 -2.36 8.16 -13.70
N ASN A 32 -1.67 9.12 -14.31
CA ASN A 32 -0.25 9.03 -14.62
C ASN A 32 0.65 9.30 -13.40
N GLU A 33 0.06 9.48 -12.21
CA GLU A 33 0.78 9.76 -10.98
C GLU A 33 0.62 8.62 -9.96
N PHE A 34 1.64 8.45 -9.13
CA PHE A 34 1.53 7.73 -7.86
C PHE A 34 1.95 8.64 -6.71
N ILE A 35 1.44 8.33 -5.52
CA ILE A 35 1.85 9.00 -4.28
C ILE A 35 2.84 8.11 -3.57
N TYR A 36 4.03 8.63 -3.29
CA TYR A 36 5.04 8.01 -2.45
C TYR A 36 5.02 8.63 -1.05
N LEU A 37 4.89 7.80 -0.01
CA LEU A 37 4.86 8.25 1.38
C LEU A 37 5.83 7.46 2.24
N GLU A 38 6.87 8.15 2.71
CA GLU A 38 7.65 7.72 3.87
C GLU A 38 7.02 8.22 5.16
N SER A 39 7.03 7.36 6.19
CA SER A 39 6.57 7.73 7.53
C SER A 39 7.32 6.93 8.59
N LYS A 40 7.63 7.58 9.72
CA LYS A 40 8.19 6.90 10.89
C LYS A 40 7.28 5.79 11.41
N TRP A 41 5.96 5.93 11.23
CA TRP A 41 5.00 4.91 11.64
C TRP A 41 5.14 3.65 10.80
N PHE A 42 5.27 3.76 9.48
CA PHE A 42 5.55 2.61 8.62
C PHE A 42 6.90 1.97 8.94
N ALA A 43 7.93 2.79 9.19
CA ALA A 43 9.26 2.28 9.52
C ALA A 43 9.27 1.43 10.82
N LEU A 44 8.42 1.78 11.80
CA LEU A 44 8.26 1.00 13.05
C LEU A 44 7.70 -0.41 12.80
N ILE A 45 6.98 -0.62 11.71
CA ILE A 45 6.38 -1.88 11.32
C ILE A 45 7.10 -2.54 10.14
N GLY A 46 8.34 -2.12 9.86
CA GLY A 46 9.19 -2.76 8.84
C GLY A 46 8.82 -2.41 7.40
N VAL A 47 8.13 -1.29 7.17
CA VAL A 47 7.82 -0.75 5.84
C VAL A 47 8.52 0.60 5.68
N ASP A 48 9.41 0.72 4.69
CA ASP A 48 10.19 1.94 4.51
C ASP A 48 9.34 3.07 3.88
N ALA A 49 8.53 2.71 2.89
CA ALA A 49 7.60 3.60 2.23
C ALA A 49 6.41 2.85 1.66
N VAL A 50 5.34 3.60 1.38
CA VAL A 50 4.13 3.11 0.74
C VAL A 50 3.90 3.95 -0.52
N SER A 51 3.73 3.27 -1.65
CA SER A 51 3.27 3.89 -2.90
C SER A 51 1.80 3.56 -3.13
N VAL A 52 1.01 4.55 -3.55
CA VAL A 52 -0.41 4.37 -3.90
C VAL A 52 -0.68 4.95 -5.27
N GLU A 53 -1.33 4.17 -6.13
CA GLU A 53 -1.70 4.60 -7.47
C GLU A 53 -3.06 4.09 -7.92
N VAL A 54 -3.54 4.56 -9.07
CA VAL A 54 -4.74 4.03 -9.72
C VAL A 54 -4.34 3.22 -10.95
N ASP A 55 -4.69 1.94 -10.99
CA ASP A 55 -4.47 1.10 -12.15
C ASP A 55 -5.18 1.64 -13.41
N ASP A 56 -4.52 1.54 -14.55
CA ASP A 56 -5.00 2.12 -15.81
C ASP A 56 -6.10 1.27 -16.45
N VAL A 57 -6.11 -0.04 -16.20
CA VAL A 57 -7.02 -0.99 -16.85
C VAL A 57 -8.37 -1.04 -16.13
N PHE A 58 -8.35 -1.20 -14.80
CA PHE A 58 -9.51 -1.42 -13.95
C PHE A 58 -9.89 -0.18 -13.14
N GLY A 59 -8.99 0.79 -12.99
CA GLY A 59 -9.24 2.00 -12.20
C GLY A 59 -9.35 1.73 -10.70
N THR A 60 -8.75 0.63 -10.23
CA THR A 60 -8.59 0.25 -8.83
C THR A 60 -7.42 1.00 -8.21
N TYR A 61 -7.42 1.15 -6.89
CA TYR A 61 -6.33 1.76 -6.15
C TYR A 61 -5.41 0.68 -5.63
N ASP A 62 -4.17 0.68 -6.11
CA ASP A 62 -3.18 -0.31 -5.76
C ASP A 62 -2.12 0.31 -4.86
N VAL A 63 -1.73 -0.47 -3.85
CA VAL A 63 -0.72 -0.15 -2.87
C VAL A 63 0.49 -1.00 -3.16
N MET A 64 1.68 -0.41 -3.22
CA MET A 64 2.95 -1.10 -3.44
C MET A 64 3.92 -0.74 -2.32
N LEU A 65 4.54 -1.74 -1.71
CA LEU A 65 5.47 -1.54 -0.60
C LEU A 65 6.44 -2.71 -0.43
N GLY A 66 7.55 -2.42 0.26
CA GLY A 66 8.49 -3.43 0.75
C GLY A 66 8.24 -3.73 2.24
N LEU A 67 7.97 -4.99 2.58
CA LEU A 67 7.70 -5.45 3.95
C LEU A 67 8.85 -6.31 4.48
N LYS A 68 9.55 -5.82 5.51
CA LYS A 68 10.68 -6.51 6.15
C LYS A 68 10.20 -7.64 7.06
N LEU A 69 10.06 -8.84 6.50
CA LEU A 69 9.73 -10.07 7.22
C LEU A 69 10.52 -11.26 6.67
N GLN A 70 10.81 -12.24 7.53
CA GLN A 70 11.49 -13.47 7.12
C GLN A 70 10.64 -14.29 6.14
N LYS A 71 11.27 -14.88 5.12
CA LYS A 71 10.61 -15.72 4.10
C LYS A 71 9.72 -16.85 4.66
N LYS A 72 10.03 -17.35 5.86
CA LYS A 72 9.29 -18.44 6.50
C LYS A 72 7.82 -18.10 6.80
N TYR A 73 7.48 -16.81 6.84
CA TYR A 73 6.13 -16.33 7.16
C TYR A 73 5.19 -16.23 5.96
N ARG A 74 5.62 -16.70 4.78
CA ARG A 74 4.83 -16.62 3.54
C ARG A 74 3.38 -17.06 3.73
N SER A 75 3.17 -18.25 4.28
CA SER A 75 1.83 -18.83 4.41
C SER A 75 0.92 -18.05 5.36
N GLN A 76 1.48 -17.43 6.40
CA GLN A 76 0.73 -16.57 7.32
C GLN A 76 0.34 -15.26 6.65
N ILE A 77 1.26 -14.66 5.87
CA ILE A 77 0.99 -13.45 5.09
C ILE A 77 -0.15 -13.71 4.09
N GLU A 78 -0.03 -14.77 3.29
CA GLU A 78 -1.04 -15.16 2.30
C GLU A 78 -2.39 -15.43 2.99
N SER A 79 -2.41 -16.22 4.07
CA SER A 79 -3.65 -16.51 4.80
C SER A 79 -4.31 -15.27 5.40
N TYR A 80 -3.54 -14.28 5.84
CA TYR A 80 -4.09 -13.03 6.36
C TYR A 80 -4.69 -12.18 5.23
N LEU A 81 -3.98 -12.04 4.10
CA LEU A 81 -4.43 -11.28 2.95
C LEU A 81 -5.67 -11.90 2.31
N ASP A 82 -5.71 -13.23 2.15
CA ASP A 82 -6.88 -13.97 1.66
C ASP A 82 -8.13 -13.76 2.55
N GLY A 83 -7.93 -13.52 3.85
CA GLY A 83 -9.01 -13.23 4.79
C GLY A 83 -9.45 -11.76 4.79
N SER A 84 -8.54 -10.84 4.43
CA SER A 84 -8.75 -9.39 4.51
C SER A 84 -9.22 -8.79 3.18
N LEU A 85 -8.85 -9.41 2.06
CA LEU A 85 -9.15 -8.98 0.70
C LEU A 85 -10.10 -9.98 0.02
N LYS A 86 -11.11 -9.49 -0.70
CA LYS A 86 -12.20 -10.32 -1.23
C LYS A 86 -12.09 -10.69 -2.72
N GLY A 87 -11.08 -10.23 -3.44
CA GLY A 87 -10.90 -10.47 -4.86
C GLY A 87 -10.00 -11.67 -5.16
N GLU A 88 -10.16 -12.28 -6.34
CA GLU A 88 -9.37 -13.44 -6.78
C GLU A 88 -7.92 -13.09 -7.16
N SER A 89 -7.59 -11.81 -7.26
CA SER A 89 -6.24 -11.29 -7.60
C SER A 89 -5.95 -9.99 -6.86
N SER A 90 -6.33 -9.94 -5.59
CA SER A 90 -6.24 -8.72 -4.77
C SER A 90 -4.84 -8.37 -4.32
N TYR A 91 -3.86 -9.27 -4.48
CA TYR A 91 -2.49 -9.00 -4.09
C TYR A 91 -1.48 -9.83 -4.88
N ASP A 92 -0.27 -9.29 -4.99
CA ASP A 92 0.94 -9.97 -5.42
C ASP A 92 1.96 -9.95 -4.30
N LEU A 93 2.65 -11.06 -4.10
CA LEU A 93 3.62 -11.24 -3.03
C LEU A 93 4.89 -11.93 -3.55
N LEU A 94 5.99 -11.18 -3.64
CA LEU A 94 7.29 -11.67 -4.09
C LEU A 94 8.34 -11.48 -3.01
N PHE A 95 9.11 -12.53 -2.69
CA PHE A 95 10.22 -12.40 -1.74
C PHE A 95 11.50 -11.98 -2.46
N ASN A 96 12.02 -10.80 -2.15
CA ASN A 96 13.33 -10.35 -2.58
C ASN A 96 14.39 -10.90 -1.60
N GLY A 97 15.15 -11.90 -2.07
CA GLY A 97 16.16 -12.57 -1.27
C GLY A 97 17.46 -11.78 -1.08
N GLU A 98 17.71 -10.76 -1.89
CA GLU A 98 18.89 -9.90 -1.77
C GLU A 98 18.69 -8.88 -0.64
N ASP A 99 17.50 -8.27 -0.59
CA ASP A 99 17.15 -7.25 0.40
C ASP A 99 16.47 -7.83 1.66
N GLY A 100 16.06 -9.10 1.61
CA GLY A 100 15.44 -9.80 2.74
C GLY A 100 14.04 -9.27 3.08
N LEU A 101 13.30 -8.82 2.07
CA LEU A 101 11.98 -8.21 2.20
C LEU A 101 10.97 -8.83 1.22
N TRP A 102 9.69 -8.59 1.48
CA TRP A 102 8.60 -8.93 0.57
C TRP A 102 8.20 -7.70 -0.21
N ASP A 103 8.22 -7.80 -1.53
CA ASP A 103 7.50 -6.88 -2.41
C ASP A 103 6.03 -7.28 -2.35
N LEU A 104 5.24 -6.45 -1.69
CA LEU A 104 3.81 -6.65 -1.49
C LEU A 104 3.05 -5.57 -2.24
N ASN A 105 2.24 -6.01 -3.19
CA ASN A 105 1.27 -5.18 -3.88
C ASN A 105 -0.14 -5.64 -3.52
N PHE A 106 -1.07 -4.74 -3.25
CA PHE A 106 -2.46 -5.12 -3.02
C PHE A 106 -3.47 -4.04 -3.43
N THR A 107 -4.65 -4.49 -3.81
CA THR A 107 -5.76 -3.63 -4.28
C THR A 107 -6.66 -3.24 -3.12
N LEU A 108 -6.73 -1.94 -2.82
CA LEU A 108 -7.58 -1.39 -1.75
C LEU A 108 -9.07 -1.63 -2.00
N ASN A 109 -9.50 -1.63 -3.27
CA ASN A 109 -10.90 -1.86 -3.64
C ASN A 109 -11.46 -3.20 -3.14
N ASP A 110 -10.58 -4.17 -2.88
CA ASP A 110 -10.98 -5.49 -2.41
C ASP A 110 -11.06 -5.58 -0.87
N HIS A 111 -10.68 -4.51 -0.15
CA HIS A 111 -10.84 -4.40 1.29
C HIS A 111 -12.20 -3.81 1.66
N GLY A 112 -12.90 -4.41 2.64
CA GLY A 112 -14.28 -4.05 2.98
C GLY A 112 -14.48 -2.63 3.53
N ASP A 113 -13.44 -2.05 4.13
CA ASP A 113 -13.47 -0.71 4.74
C ASP A 113 -12.96 0.40 3.82
N PHE A 114 -12.57 0.07 2.59
CA PHE A 114 -12.14 1.08 1.62
C PHE A 114 -13.34 1.73 0.93
N ASP A 115 -13.31 3.06 0.81
CA ASP A 115 -14.29 3.83 0.06
C ASP A 115 -13.65 5.05 -0.61
N GLU A 116 -14.04 5.34 -1.85
CA GLU A 116 -13.41 6.41 -2.63
C GLU A 116 -13.71 7.83 -2.11
N SER A 117 -14.71 7.99 -1.24
CA SER A 117 -14.96 9.24 -0.53
C SER A 117 -14.00 9.46 0.64
N GLN A 118 -13.11 8.52 0.94
CA GLN A 118 -12.09 8.71 1.97
C GLN A 118 -11.03 9.73 1.55
N THR A 119 -10.47 10.39 2.56
CA THR A 119 -9.29 11.24 2.39
C THR A 119 -8.03 10.39 2.25
N MET A 120 -6.96 10.95 1.69
CA MET A 120 -5.65 10.32 1.64
C MET A 120 -5.21 9.88 3.05
N LEU A 121 -5.43 10.71 4.08
CA LEU A 121 -5.14 10.35 5.47
C LEU A 121 -5.83 9.05 5.88
N THR A 122 -7.14 8.97 5.69
CA THR A 122 -7.94 7.80 6.06
C THR A 122 -7.51 6.56 5.29
N VAL A 123 -7.11 6.71 4.03
CA VAL A 123 -6.59 5.59 3.24
C VAL A 123 -5.24 5.12 3.77
N TYR A 124 -4.32 6.02 4.13
CA TYR A 124 -3.03 5.64 4.73
C TYR A 124 -3.18 5.04 6.13
N GLU A 125 -4.16 5.50 6.92
CA GLU A 125 -4.54 4.86 8.19
C GLU A 125 -5.04 3.43 7.95
N LEU A 126 -5.91 3.22 6.95
CA LEU A 126 -6.36 1.89 6.57
C LEU A 126 -5.19 0.97 6.14
N ILE A 127 -4.27 1.48 5.31
CA ILE A 127 -3.07 0.73 4.91
C ILE A 127 -2.23 0.34 6.13
N TYR A 128 -2.01 1.29 7.05
CA TYR A 128 -1.29 1.02 8.29
C TYR A 128 -1.98 -0.05 9.12
N ASP A 129 -3.30 0.03 9.30
CA ASP A 129 -4.07 -0.94 10.08
C ASP A 129 -4.01 -2.34 9.46
N ILE A 130 -4.11 -2.46 8.12
CA ILE A 130 -3.95 -3.73 7.40
C ILE A 130 -2.57 -4.34 7.70
N LEU A 131 -1.50 -3.54 7.60
CA LEU A 131 -0.13 -4.00 7.81
C LEU A 131 0.16 -4.35 9.27
N PHE A 132 -0.35 -3.53 10.20
CA PHE A 132 -0.17 -3.75 11.61
C PHE A 132 -0.84 -5.06 12.06
N ASN A 133 -2.08 -5.29 11.64
CA ASN A 133 -2.82 -6.51 11.94
C ASN A 133 -2.19 -7.76 11.29
N LEU A 134 -1.63 -7.63 10.08
CA LEU A 134 -0.83 -8.68 9.44
C LEU A 134 0.34 -9.07 10.34
N LEU A 135 1.10 -8.10 10.83
CA LEU A 135 2.26 -8.35 11.68
C LEU A 135 1.89 -8.96 13.03
N GLN A 136 0.78 -8.52 13.64
CA GLN A 136 0.27 -9.15 14.85
C GLN A 136 -0.07 -10.63 14.61
N THR A 137 -0.74 -10.93 13.49
CA THR A 137 -1.06 -12.32 13.10
C THR A 137 0.20 -13.17 12.94
N VAL A 138 1.26 -12.60 12.37
CA VAL A 138 2.55 -13.27 12.16
C VAL A 138 3.33 -13.48 13.47
N ASP A 139 3.31 -12.52 14.40
CA ASP A 139 4.04 -12.59 15.67
C ASP A 139 3.39 -13.57 16.67
N GLU A 140 2.06 -13.70 16.63
CA GLU A 140 1.31 -14.64 17.50
C GLU A 140 1.39 -16.11 17.05
N SER A 141 2.04 -16.41 15.91
CA SER A 141 2.15 -17.74 15.27
C SER A 141 3.42 -18.50 15.62
#